data_AF-A0A2E5KRN7-F1
#
_entry.id   AF-A0A2E5KRN7-F1
#
_cell.length_a   1.000
_cell.length_b   1.000
_cell.length_c   1.000
_cell.angle_alpha   90.00
_cell.angle_beta   90.00
_cell.angle_gamma   90.00
#
_symmetry.space_group_name_H-M   'P 1'
#
loop_
_entity.id
_entity.type
_entity.pdbx_description
1 polymer ?
#
loop_
_entity_poly.entity_id
_entity_poly.type
_entity_poly.pdbx_seq_one_letter_code
_entity_poly.pdbx_strand_id
1 'polypeptide(L)'
;MTDGPGLDPGAVALLGLGEAGSAIAAGLCGEGGWRSGAPGREVVAIDIALGDGPRGRAMATNAEKPDLPIERNFTDALSACDLVISVVTGEEAASAVRMAGKWLRPGTL
;
A
#
# COMPACT_ATOMS: atom_id res chain seq x y z
N MET A 1 -4.43 29.06 1.55
CA MET A 1 -3.45 28.77 0.48
C MET A 1 -2.25 28.13 1.15
N THR A 2 -2.11 26.81 1.05
CA THR A 2 -0.95 26.07 1.54
C THR A 2 -0.22 25.55 0.30
N ASP A 3 0.61 26.40 -0.28
CA ASP A 3 1.41 26.09 -1.48
C ASP A 3 2.70 25.36 -1.08
N GLY A 4 2.55 24.13 -0.59
CA GLY A 4 3.58 23.11 -0.82
C GLY A 4 3.31 22.46 -2.18
N PRO A 5 4.30 21.84 -2.86
CA PRO A 5 3.99 21.00 -4.01
C PRO A 5 2.96 19.97 -3.55
N GLY A 6 1.74 20.08 -4.07
CA GLY A 6 0.65 19.19 -3.70
C GLY A 6 1.09 17.76 -3.99
N LEU A 7 1.06 16.91 -2.97
CA LEU A 7 1.35 15.50 -3.14
C LEU A 7 0.21 14.88 -3.95
N ASP A 8 0.46 14.66 -5.24
CA ASP A 8 -0.46 13.97 -6.14
C ASP A 8 0.22 12.71 -6.68
N PRO A 9 0.29 11.62 -5.89
CA PRO A 9 0.94 10.40 -6.32
C PRO A 9 0.20 9.81 -7.54
N GLY A 10 0.91 9.07 -8.39
CA GLY A 10 0.29 8.20 -9.38
C GLY A 10 0.06 6.80 -8.81
N ALA A 11 0.98 6.31 -7.99
CA ALA A 11 0.91 4.97 -7.38
C ALA A 11 1.21 5.00 -5.88
N VAL A 12 0.39 4.30 -5.10
CA VAL A 12 0.50 4.20 -3.63
C VAL A 12 0.69 2.74 -3.22
N ALA A 13 1.69 2.45 -2.40
CA ALA A 13 1.83 1.15 -1.74
C ALA A 13 1.42 1.22 -0.26
N LEU A 14 0.77 0.16 0.23
CA LEU A 14 0.52 -0.08 1.64
C LEU A 14 1.39 -1.26 2.10
N LEU A 15 2.27 -1.02 3.07
CA LEU A 15 3.00 -2.11 3.74
C LEU A 15 2.17 -2.56 4.94
N GLY A 16 1.58 -3.75 4.82
CA GLY A 16 0.62 -4.30 5.77
C GLY A 16 -0.82 -4.09 5.33
N LEU A 17 -1.59 -5.19 5.25
CA LEU A 17 -3.03 -5.18 4.98
C LEU A 17 -3.80 -5.83 6.16
N GLY A 18 -3.36 -5.51 7.39
CA GLY A 18 -4.13 -5.78 8.62
C GLY A 18 -5.38 -4.89 8.72
N GLU A 19 -5.91 -4.69 9.93
CA GLU A 19 -7.14 -3.91 10.14
C GLU A 19 -7.02 -2.47 9.60
N ALA A 20 -5.98 -1.75 10.03
CA ALA A 20 -5.75 -0.37 9.61
C ALA A 20 -5.43 -0.28 8.10
N GLY A 21 -4.60 -1.18 7.58
CA GLY A 21 -4.25 -1.23 6.16
C GLY A 21 -5.48 -1.49 5.28
N SER A 22 -6.34 -2.41 5.70
CA SER A 22 -7.59 -2.73 4.99
C SER A 22 -8.57 -1.55 5.00
N ALA A 23 -8.68 -0.84 6.12
CA ALA A 23 -9.53 0.35 6.23
C ALA A 23 -9.03 1.50 5.34
N ILE A 24 -7.70 1.73 5.31
CA ILE A 24 -7.08 2.71 4.42
C ILE A 24 -7.31 2.31 2.97
N ALA A 25 -7.06 1.05 2.61
CA ALA A 25 -7.28 0.54 1.26
C ALA A 25 -8.74 0.72 0.82
N ALA A 26 -9.71 0.43 1.69
CA ALA A 26 -11.12 0.64 1.41
C ALA A 26 -11.43 2.12 1.10
N GLY A 27 -10.85 3.06 1.84
CA GLY A 27 -11.01 4.49 1.59
C GLY A 27 -10.31 4.97 0.30
N LEU A 28 -9.12 4.47 0.01
CA LEU A 28 -8.37 4.83 -1.20
C LEU A 28 -9.03 4.27 -2.47
N CYS A 29 -9.47 3.01 -2.42
CA CYS A 29 -9.97 2.27 -3.57
C CYS A 29 -11.49 2.36 -3.77
N GLY A 30 -12.24 2.79 -2.76
CA GLY A 30 -13.69 2.91 -2.79
C GLY A 30 -14.21 3.99 -3.74
N GLU A 31 -15.52 4.01 -3.96
CA GLU A 31 -16.19 5.01 -4.79
C GLU A 31 -15.96 6.43 -4.23
N GLY A 32 -15.53 7.36 -5.09
CA GLY A 32 -15.14 8.71 -4.69
C GLY A 32 -13.81 8.78 -3.90
N GLY A 33 -13.15 7.64 -3.69
CA GLY A 33 -11.82 7.54 -3.08
C GLY A 33 -10.72 8.04 -4.02
N TRP A 34 -9.51 8.20 -3.48
CA TRP A 34 -8.37 8.76 -4.21
C TRP A 34 -8.10 8.07 -5.56
N ARG A 35 -8.19 6.73 -5.62
CA ARG A 35 -7.96 5.94 -6.84
C ARG A 35 -8.95 6.29 -7.96
N SER A 36 -10.18 6.67 -7.61
CA SER A 36 -11.20 7.10 -8.57
C SER A 36 -11.06 8.56 -9.02
N GLY A 37 -10.24 9.35 -8.33
CA GLY A 37 -10.10 10.79 -8.58
C GLY A 37 -9.31 11.16 -9.85
N ALA A 38 -8.55 10.23 -10.42
CA ALA A 38 -7.86 10.41 -11.71
C ALA A 38 -7.58 9.05 -12.37
N PRO A 39 -7.64 8.96 -13.71
CA PRO A 39 -7.29 7.74 -14.43
C PRO A 39 -5.80 7.41 -14.26
N GLY A 40 -5.48 6.12 -14.16
CA GLY A 40 -4.10 5.64 -14.00
C GLY A 40 -3.57 5.67 -12.57
N ARG A 41 -4.39 6.04 -11.58
CA ARG A 41 -4.02 5.91 -10.17
C ARG A 41 -4.07 4.46 -9.72
N GLU A 42 -3.03 4.03 -9.03
CA GLU A 42 -2.86 2.65 -8.59
C GLU A 42 -2.64 2.55 -7.08
N VAL A 43 -3.16 1.47 -6.49
CA VAL A 43 -2.92 1.11 -5.10
C VAL A 43 -2.48 -0.35 -5.08
N VAL A 44 -1.41 -0.66 -4.35
CA VAL A 44 -0.92 -2.03 -4.14
C VAL A 44 -0.69 -2.27 -2.66
N ALA A 45 -0.94 -3.49 -2.19
CA ALA A 45 -0.61 -3.91 -0.83
C ALA A 45 0.55 -4.91 -0.84
N ILE A 46 1.41 -4.83 0.17
CA ILE A 46 2.43 -5.82 0.44
C ILE A 46 2.25 -6.31 1.87
N ASP A 47 2.02 -7.61 2.04
CA ASP A 47 1.92 -8.21 3.37
C ASP A 47 2.52 -9.61 3.41
N ILE A 48 3.51 -9.78 4.28
CA ILE A 48 4.29 -11.02 4.44
C ILE A 48 3.44 -12.20 4.93
N ALA A 49 2.29 -11.92 5.55
CA ALA A 49 1.33 -12.93 6.01
C ALA A 49 0.41 -13.43 4.89
N LEU A 50 0.50 -12.89 3.66
CA LEU A 50 -0.27 -13.40 2.53
C LEU A 50 0.02 -14.89 2.30
N GLY A 51 -1.04 -15.69 2.23
CA GLY A 51 -0.95 -17.15 2.08
C GLY A 51 -0.55 -17.90 3.37
N ASP A 52 -0.36 -17.21 4.49
CA ASP A 52 -0.04 -17.85 5.77
C ASP A 52 -1.30 -18.17 6.59
N GLY A 53 -1.76 -19.41 6.49
CA GLY A 53 -2.81 -19.96 7.33
C GLY A 53 -4.14 -19.18 7.29
N PRO A 54 -4.90 -19.15 8.40
CA PRO A 54 -6.16 -18.41 8.48
C PRO A 54 -5.99 -16.89 8.28
N ARG A 55 -4.88 -16.33 8.76
CA ARG A 55 -4.59 -14.89 8.65
C ARG A 55 -4.43 -14.48 7.18
N GLY A 56 -3.61 -15.20 6.42
CA GLY A 56 -3.42 -14.94 4.99
C GLY A 56 -4.68 -15.08 4.14
N ARG A 57 -5.63 -15.96 4.52
CA ARG A 57 -6.92 -16.06 3.84
C ARG A 57 -7.80 -14.84 4.08
N ALA A 58 -7.84 -14.32 5.31
CA ALA A 58 -8.58 -13.09 5.60
C ALA A 58 -8.03 -11.90 4.80
N MET A 59 -6.72 -11.85 4.58
CA MET A 59 -6.09 -10.81 3.76
C MET A 59 -6.54 -10.85 2.30
N ALA A 60 -6.59 -12.05 1.72
CA ALA A 60 -7.09 -12.21 0.35
C ALA A 60 -8.53 -11.69 0.22
N THR A 61 -9.41 -12.04 1.18
CA THR A 61 -10.79 -11.52 1.20
C THR A 61 -10.85 -10.00 1.34
N ASN A 62 -9.96 -9.39 2.13
CA ASN A 62 -9.91 -7.93 2.29
C ASN A 62 -9.44 -7.22 1.01
N ALA A 63 -8.60 -7.87 0.21
CA ALA A 63 -8.09 -7.34 -1.06
C ALA A 63 -9.06 -7.53 -2.24
N GLU A 64 -9.91 -8.57 -2.22
CA GLU A 64 -10.85 -8.87 -3.30
C GLU A 64 -11.89 -7.78 -3.55
N LYS A 65 -12.56 -7.28 -2.50
CA LYS A 65 -13.61 -6.26 -2.63
C LYS A 65 -13.15 -4.96 -3.29
N PRO A 66 -11.99 -4.38 -2.91
CA PRO A 66 -11.47 -3.21 -3.58
C PRO A 66 -10.78 -3.50 -4.91
N ASP A 67 -10.70 -4.76 -5.37
CA ASP A 67 -9.82 -5.16 -6.49
C ASP A 67 -8.40 -4.60 -6.28
N LEU A 68 -7.82 -4.95 -5.13
CA LEU A 68 -6.52 -4.47 -4.69
C LEU A 68 -5.46 -5.55 -4.95
N PRO A 69 -4.49 -5.29 -5.84
CA PRO A 69 -3.31 -6.15 -5.96
C PRO A 69 -2.62 -6.30 -4.60
N ILE A 70 -2.38 -7.54 -4.17
CA ILE A 70 -1.64 -7.85 -2.95
C ILE A 70 -0.50 -8.82 -3.23
N GLU A 71 0.69 -8.49 -2.73
CA GLU A 71 1.87 -9.32 -2.84
C GLU A 71 2.40 -9.74 -1.46
N ARG A 72 3.04 -10.90 -1.40
CA ARG A 72 3.63 -11.40 -0.15
C ARG A 72 4.98 -10.75 0.16
N ASN A 73 5.77 -10.49 -0.89
CA ASN A 73 7.16 -10.09 -0.76
C ASN A 73 7.32 -8.62 -1.15
N PHE A 74 8.35 -7.99 -0.63
CA PHE A 74 8.81 -6.71 -1.17
C PHE A 74 9.39 -6.96 -2.56
N THR A 75 8.87 -6.26 -3.57
CA THR A 75 9.21 -6.45 -4.98
C THR A 75 9.59 -5.14 -5.64
N ASP A 76 10.03 -5.24 -6.89
CA ASP A 76 10.29 -4.10 -7.77
C ASP A 76 9.03 -3.29 -8.10
N ALA A 77 7.82 -3.80 -7.82
CA ALA A 77 6.59 -3.02 -7.89
C ALA A 77 6.64 -1.76 -7.01
N LEU A 78 7.40 -1.78 -5.90
CA LEU A 78 7.65 -0.59 -5.07
C LEU A 78 8.41 0.51 -5.81
N SER A 79 9.20 0.17 -6.84
CA SER A 79 9.92 1.16 -7.65
C SER A 79 8.97 1.98 -8.54
N ALA A 80 7.76 1.48 -8.79
CA ALA A 80 6.71 2.19 -9.50
C ALA A 80 5.94 3.18 -8.61
N CYS A 81 6.03 3.05 -7.28
CA CYS A 81 5.26 3.83 -6.32
C CYS A 81 5.85 5.22 -6.02
N ASP A 82 4.97 6.22 -5.93
CA ASP A 82 5.29 7.59 -5.52
C ASP A 82 5.22 7.76 -4.00
N LEU A 83 4.32 7.02 -3.36
CA LEU A 83 4.07 7.04 -1.93
C LEU A 83 4.00 5.62 -1.37
N VAL A 84 4.70 5.35 -0.28
CA VAL A 84 4.66 4.08 0.45
C VAL A 84 4.27 4.34 1.89
N ILE A 85 3.10 3.83 2.29
CA ILE A 85 2.56 4.00 3.63
C ILE A 85 2.84 2.73 4.43
N SER A 86 3.64 2.85 5.49
CA SER A 86 3.84 1.77 6.45
C SER A 86 2.66 1.67 7.39
N VAL A 87 1.89 0.59 7.30
CA VAL A 87 0.71 0.29 8.14
C VAL A 87 0.91 -1.00 8.95
N VAL A 88 2.16 -1.44 9.10
CA VAL A 88 2.55 -2.52 10.00
C VAL A 88 2.59 -2.06 11.46
N THR A 89 2.80 -3.00 12.39
CA THR A 89 2.96 -2.66 13.81
C THR A 89 4.23 -1.83 14.05
N GLY A 90 4.27 -1.07 15.15
CA GLY A 90 5.42 -0.23 15.49
C GLY A 90 6.75 -1.02 15.61
N GLU A 91 6.67 -2.27 16.07
CA GLU A 91 7.82 -3.18 16.18
C GLU A 91 8.39 -3.58 14.82
N GLU A 92 7.52 -3.71 13.82
CA GLU A 92 7.88 -4.12 12.45
C GLU A 92 8.29 -2.93 11.58
N ALA A 93 7.86 -1.71 11.90
CA ALA A 93 8.02 -0.51 11.06
C ALA A 93 9.47 -0.28 10.59
N ALA A 94 10.44 -0.36 11.51
CA ALA A 94 11.85 -0.15 11.16
C ALA A 94 12.38 -1.24 10.21
N SER A 95 11.89 -2.49 10.34
CA SER A 95 12.25 -3.57 9.45
C SER A 95 11.60 -3.39 8.07
N ALA A 96 10.31 -3.05 8.04
CA ALA A 96 9.56 -2.80 6.82
C ALA A 96 10.20 -1.69 5.98
N VAL A 97 10.57 -0.57 6.60
CA VAL A 97 11.28 0.53 5.92
C VAL A 97 12.62 0.09 5.34
N ARG A 98 13.44 -0.67 6.10
CA ARG A 98 14.73 -1.17 5.61
C ARG A 98 14.59 -2.15 4.45
N MET A 99 13.54 -2.97 4.46
CA MET A 99 13.25 -3.91 3.38
C MET A 99 12.73 -3.19 2.14
N ALA A 100 11.78 -2.27 2.30
CA ALA A 100 11.22 -1.47 1.22
C ALA A 100 12.27 -0.57 0.57
N GLY A 101 13.14 0.06 1.36
CA GLY A 101 14.11 1.06 0.90
C GLY A 101 15.06 0.59 -0.21
N LYS A 102 15.25 -0.72 -0.38
CA LYS A 102 16.06 -1.28 -1.48
C LYS A 102 15.38 -1.18 -2.86
N TRP A 103 14.07 -0.97 -2.86
CA TRP A 103 13.22 -0.97 -4.06
C TRP A 103 12.67 0.42 -4.37
N LEU A 104 12.76 1.37 -3.44
CA LEU A 104 12.24 2.72 -3.63
C LEU A 104 13.13 3.53 -4.59
N ARG A 105 12.49 4.31 -5.47
CA ARG A 105 13.19 5.26 -6.33
C ARG A 105 13.50 6.56 -5.56
N PRO A 106 14.52 7.33 -5.98
CA PRO A 106 14.72 8.68 -5.45
C PRO A 106 13.44 9.51 -5.57
N GLY A 107 13.03 10.15 -4.47
CA GLY A 107 11.84 10.98 -4.42
C GLY A 107 10.54 10.26 -4.04
N THR A 108 10.54 8.93 -3.90
CA THR A 108 9.43 8.22 -3.24
C THR A 108 9.32 8.68 -1.79
N LEU A 109 8.08 8.86 -1.34
CA LEU A 109 7.73 9.28 0.02
C LEU A 109 7.28 8.12 0.90
#